data_AF-A0A221K172-F1
#
_entry.id   AF-A0A221K172-F1
#
_cell.length_a   1.000
_cell.length_b   1.000
_cell.length_c   1.000
_cell.angle_alpha   90.00
_cell.angle_beta   90.00
_cell.angle_gamma   90.00
#
_symmetry.space_group_name_H-M   'P 1'
#
loop_
_entity.id
_entity.type
_entity.pdbx_description
1 polymer ?
#
loop_
_entity_poly.entity_id
_entity_poly.type
_entity_poly.pdbx_seq_one_letter_code
_entity_poly.pdbx_strand_id
1 'polypeptide(L)'
;MPIVLGMIVVGMIVYFTLLRVRRGSDMVAEVIDMASDVRAAARRFGFKRRTDVHPVDSIEDTKLVLGALATAFLELDDLPTRDTRAALNVQLRLHGIAQHAQQAQEIAVLGHWFVQTCGGAQAAVTRLARRLYKLDGGASLPTLMAVLQDTAHAAGTDPSKRQVEALDDIKRACHQI
;
A
#
# COMPACT_ATOMS: atom_id res chain seq x y z
N MET A 1 -37.15 -26.21 -11.98
CA MET A 1 -37.38 -24.92 -11.29
C MET A 1 -36.08 -24.09 -11.29
N PRO A 2 -35.69 -23.49 -12.42
CA PRO A 2 -34.40 -22.77 -12.55
C PRO A 2 -34.38 -21.38 -11.89
N ILE A 3 -35.53 -20.78 -11.64
CA ILE A 3 -35.67 -19.41 -11.10
C ILE A 3 -35.22 -19.33 -9.63
N VAL A 4 -35.50 -20.37 -8.84
CA VAL A 4 -35.11 -20.43 -7.41
C VAL A 4 -33.58 -20.54 -7.26
N LEU A 5 -32.92 -21.28 -8.15
CA LEU A 5 -31.47 -21.43 -8.18
C LEU A 5 -30.76 -20.13 -8.60
N GLY A 6 -31.33 -19.40 -9.56
CA GLY A 6 -30.82 -18.08 -9.97
C GLY A 6 -30.86 -17.04 -8.83
N MET A 7 -31.94 -17.01 -8.04
CA MET A 7 -32.03 -16.11 -6.89
C MET A 7 -31.02 -16.45 -5.77
N ILE A 8 -30.68 -17.72 -5.57
CA ILE A 8 -29.68 -18.12 -4.57
C ILE A 8 -28.27 -17.68 -5.01
N VAL A 9 -27.93 -17.78 -6.29
CA VAL A 9 -26.63 -17.34 -6.81
C VAL A 9 -26.49 -15.82 -6.74
N VAL A 10 -27.52 -15.07 -7.16
CA VAL A 10 -27.52 -13.60 -7.03
C VAL A 10 -27.50 -13.18 -5.57
N GLY A 11 -28.26 -13.87 -4.71
CA GLY A 11 -28.25 -13.68 -3.27
C GLY A 11 -26.89 -13.91 -2.65
N MET A 12 -26.16 -14.95 -3.07
CA MET A 12 -24.79 -15.22 -2.61
C MET A 12 -23.78 -14.19 -3.10
N ILE A 13 -23.89 -13.68 -4.32
CA ILE A 13 -23.00 -12.61 -4.84
C ILE A 13 -23.23 -11.30 -4.07
N VAL A 14 -24.49 -10.93 -3.86
CA VAL A 14 -24.86 -9.75 -3.06
C VAL A 14 -24.45 -9.96 -1.61
N TYR A 15 -24.65 -11.14 -1.03
CA TYR A 15 -24.26 -11.46 0.33
C TYR A 15 -22.73 -11.46 0.52
N PHE A 16 -21.97 -11.99 -0.44
CA PHE A 16 -20.51 -12.02 -0.40
C PHE A 16 -19.90 -10.62 -0.55
N THR A 17 -20.45 -9.79 -1.43
CA THR A 17 -20.04 -8.38 -1.57
C THR A 17 -20.45 -7.55 -0.35
N LEU A 18 -21.64 -7.80 0.22
CA LEU A 18 -22.05 -7.17 1.47
C LEU A 18 -21.26 -7.67 2.67
N LEU A 19 -20.79 -8.92 2.72
CA LEU A 19 -19.87 -9.41 3.77
C LEU A 19 -18.48 -8.80 3.65
N ARG A 20 -18.00 -8.54 2.43
CA ARG A 20 -16.78 -7.78 2.17
C ARG A 20 -16.91 -6.33 2.65
N VAL A 21 -18.09 -5.72 2.50
CA VAL A 21 -18.38 -4.33 2.92
C VAL A 21 -18.75 -4.21 4.41
N ARG A 22 -19.43 -5.21 4.99
CA ARG A 22 -19.93 -5.18 6.38
C ARG A 22 -18.87 -5.43 7.44
N ARG A 23 -17.68 -5.91 7.09
CA ARG A 23 -16.50 -5.80 8.00
C ARG A 23 -15.95 -4.37 8.07
N GLY A 24 -16.53 -3.45 7.31
CA GLY A 24 -16.15 -2.05 7.20
C GLY A 24 -17.17 -1.05 7.75
N SER A 25 -18.10 -1.44 8.63
CA SER A 25 -19.08 -0.48 9.18
C SER A 25 -18.47 0.57 10.11
N ASP A 26 -17.23 0.37 10.59
CA ASP A 26 -16.44 1.41 11.28
C ASP A 26 -15.73 2.36 10.29
N MET A 27 -15.77 2.08 8.98
CA MET A 27 -14.99 2.80 7.96
C MET A 27 -15.52 4.21 7.66
N VAL A 28 -16.74 4.59 8.02
CA VAL A 28 -17.24 5.95 7.65
C VAL A 28 -16.57 7.04 8.48
N ALA A 29 -16.35 6.81 9.78
CA ALA A 29 -15.57 7.71 10.62
C ALA A 29 -14.08 7.63 10.29
N GLU A 30 -13.56 6.41 10.09
CA GLU A 30 -12.17 6.17 9.71
C GLU A 30 -11.82 6.80 8.36
N VAL A 31 -12.72 6.81 7.37
CA VAL A 31 -12.48 7.45 6.07
C VAL A 31 -12.38 8.97 6.17
N ILE A 32 -13.16 9.61 7.06
CA ILE A 32 -13.10 11.06 7.29
C ILE A 32 -11.82 11.44 8.02
N ASP A 33 -11.47 10.71 9.10
CA ASP A 33 -10.24 10.94 9.85
C ASP A 33 -9.01 10.64 8.99
N MET A 34 -9.03 9.54 8.23
CA MET A 34 -7.99 9.19 7.25
C MET A 34 -7.85 10.26 6.18
N ALA A 35 -8.92 10.88 5.67
CA ALA A 35 -8.80 11.97 4.71
C ALA A 35 -8.09 13.20 5.32
N SER A 36 -8.32 13.48 6.61
CA SER A 36 -7.65 14.56 7.33
C SER A 36 -6.17 14.26 7.58
N ASP A 37 -5.85 13.04 8.00
CA ASP A 37 -4.50 12.57 8.28
C ASP A 37 -3.66 12.46 7.00
N VAL A 38 -4.25 11.92 5.93
CA VAL A 38 -3.68 11.90 4.58
C VAL A 38 -3.39 13.30 4.10
N ARG A 39 -4.32 14.26 4.28
CA ARG A 39 -4.10 15.65 3.85
C ARG A 39 -3.03 16.35 4.67
N ALA A 40 -2.92 16.06 5.96
CA ALA A 40 -1.88 16.59 6.82
C ALA A 40 -0.51 16.01 6.45
N ALA A 41 -0.41 14.68 6.33
CA ALA A 41 0.77 13.97 5.90
C ALA A 41 1.23 14.43 4.51
N ALA A 42 0.34 14.46 3.52
CA ALA A 42 0.64 14.92 2.17
C ALA A 42 1.30 16.31 2.17
N ARG A 43 0.77 17.23 2.99
CA ARG A 43 1.32 18.58 3.15
C ARG A 43 2.75 18.57 3.69
N ARG A 44 3.06 17.71 4.65
CA ARG A 44 4.39 17.56 5.27
C ARG A 44 5.43 16.99 4.31
N PHE A 45 5.03 16.08 3.43
CA PHE A 45 5.86 15.56 2.35
C PHE A 45 5.94 16.48 1.12
N GLY A 46 5.33 17.67 1.17
CA GLY A 46 5.27 18.58 0.03
C GLY A 46 4.46 18.03 -1.15
N PHE A 47 3.72 16.93 -0.95
CA PHE A 47 2.90 16.30 -1.97
C PHE A 47 1.75 17.21 -2.37
N LYS A 48 1.78 17.65 -3.63
CA LYS A 48 0.71 18.45 -4.23
C LYS A 48 -0.02 17.60 -5.27
N ARG A 49 -1.26 17.24 -4.95
CA ARG A 49 -2.15 16.58 -5.90
C ARG A 49 -2.37 17.51 -7.09
N ARG A 50 -2.07 17.01 -8.28
CA ARG A 50 -2.40 17.64 -9.56
C ARG A 50 -3.67 16.97 -10.11
N THR A 51 -4.55 17.76 -10.73
CA THR A 51 -5.88 17.28 -11.13
C THR A 51 -5.85 16.44 -12.42
N ASP A 52 -4.80 16.59 -13.21
CA ASP A 52 -4.60 16.00 -14.53
C ASP A 52 -3.79 14.69 -14.53
N VAL A 53 -3.15 14.34 -13.40
CA VAL A 53 -2.35 13.12 -13.25
C VAL A 53 -2.78 12.30 -12.05
N HIS A 54 -2.52 11.00 -12.12
CA HIS A 54 -2.80 10.10 -11.01
C HIS A 54 -1.93 10.48 -9.80
N PRO A 55 -2.45 10.45 -8.55
CA PRO A 55 -1.71 10.88 -7.36
C PRO A 55 -0.31 10.26 -7.23
N VAL A 56 -0.19 8.95 -7.43
CA VAL A 56 1.12 8.23 -7.41
C VAL A 56 2.14 8.83 -8.39
N ASP A 57 1.71 9.28 -9.56
CA ASP A 57 2.63 9.79 -10.58
C ASP A 57 3.16 11.19 -10.24
N SER A 58 2.47 11.91 -9.34
CA SER A 58 2.87 13.23 -8.86
C SER A 58 3.84 13.20 -7.66
N ILE A 59 4.20 12.02 -7.16
CA ILE A 59 5.15 11.89 -6.05
C ILE A 59 6.56 12.22 -6.53
N GLU A 60 7.22 13.21 -5.94
CA GLU A 60 8.59 13.61 -6.31
C GLU A 60 9.66 13.12 -5.32
N ASP A 61 9.26 12.69 -4.12
CA ASP A 61 10.16 12.16 -3.09
C ASP A 61 10.28 10.63 -3.18
N THR A 62 11.48 10.14 -3.48
CA THR A 62 11.82 8.70 -3.53
C THR A 62 11.50 7.99 -2.22
N LYS A 63 11.70 8.63 -1.06
CA LYS A 63 11.42 8.04 0.26
C LYS A 63 9.94 7.79 0.47
N LEU A 64 9.10 8.74 0.03
CA LEU A 64 7.65 8.57 0.08
C LEU A 64 7.21 7.42 -0.82
N VAL A 65 7.76 7.30 -2.04
CA VAL A 65 7.44 6.17 -2.93
C VAL A 65 7.86 4.84 -2.31
N LEU A 66 9.05 4.75 -1.71
CA LEU A 66 9.53 3.53 -1.05
C LEU A 66 8.59 3.05 0.05
N GLY A 67 8.24 3.93 0.98
CA GLY A 67 7.38 3.54 2.09
C GLY A 67 5.93 3.32 1.66
N ALA A 68 5.43 4.04 0.65
CA ALA A 68 4.13 3.76 0.05
C ALA A 68 4.12 2.39 -0.65
N LEU A 69 5.19 2.04 -1.36
CA LEU A 69 5.34 0.74 -2.02
C LEU A 69 5.44 -0.39 -1.00
N ALA A 70 6.20 -0.20 0.08
CA ALA A 70 6.26 -1.16 1.18
C ALA A 70 4.88 -1.37 1.83
N THR A 71 4.11 -0.29 2.02
CA THR A 71 2.74 -0.37 2.54
C THR A 71 1.83 -1.15 1.58
N ALA A 72 1.86 -0.81 0.29
CA ALA A 72 1.08 -1.51 -0.74
C ALA A 72 1.43 -3.01 -0.83
N PHE A 73 2.71 -3.36 -0.67
CA PHE A 73 3.18 -4.74 -0.66
C PHE A 73 2.60 -5.54 0.51
N LEU A 74 2.56 -4.94 1.71
CA LEU A 74 1.98 -5.60 2.89
C LEU A 74 0.47 -5.82 2.75
N GLU A 75 -0.21 -5.02 1.93
CA GLU A 75 -1.66 -5.10 1.67
C GLU A 75 -2.06 -6.05 0.53
N LEU A 76 -1.12 -6.79 -0.08
CA LEU A 76 -1.40 -7.67 -1.22
C LEU A 76 -2.35 -8.84 -0.90
N ASP A 77 -2.28 -9.36 0.32
CA ASP A 77 -3.12 -10.47 0.77
C ASP A 77 -4.37 -9.97 1.49
N ASP A 78 -4.17 -9.16 2.54
CA ASP A 78 -5.19 -8.50 3.33
C ASP A 78 -4.56 -7.30 4.05
N LEU A 79 -5.34 -6.56 4.82
CA LEU A 79 -4.82 -5.53 5.71
C LEU A 79 -3.75 -6.11 6.64
N PRO A 80 -2.57 -5.45 6.77
CA PRO A 80 -1.50 -5.96 7.61
C PRO A 80 -1.91 -6.05 9.08
N THR A 81 -1.28 -6.93 9.84
CA THR A 81 -1.52 -7.00 11.29
C THR A 81 -0.94 -5.76 12.00
N ARG A 82 -1.31 -5.55 13.26
CA ARG A 82 -0.73 -4.46 14.08
C ARG A 82 0.78 -4.63 14.23
N ASP A 83 1.24 -5.86 14.41
CA ASP A 83 2.66 -6.17 14.59
C ASP A 83 3.45 -5.93 13.29
N THR A 84 2.91 -6.35 12.14
CA THR A 84 3.53 -6.07 10.83
C THR A 84 3.60 -4.57 10.55
N ARG A 85 2.55 -3.79 10.90
CA ARG A 85 2.59 -2.31 10.77
C ARG A 85 3.60 -1.67 11.71
N ALA A 86 3.69 -2.13 12.96
CA ALA A 86 4.67 -1.64 13.92
C ALA A 86 6.10 -1.94 13.47
N ALA A 87 6.34 -3.16 12.96
CA ALA A 87 7.59 -3.56 12.35
C ALA A 87 7.95 -2.65 11.17
N LEU A 88 7.02 -2.42 10.23
CA LEU A 88 7.25 -1.51 9.11
C LEU A 88 7.63 -0.10 9.59
N ASN A 89 6.93 0.46 10.58
CA ASN A 89 7.24 1.79 11.12
C ASN A 89 8.69 1.88 11.62
N VAL A 90 9.16 0.85 12.33
CA VAL A 90 10.54 0.74 12.79
C VAL A 90 11.50 0.62 11.60
N GLN A 91 11.23 -0.26 10.64
CA GLN A 91 12.13 -0.49 9.50
C GLN A 91 12.24 0.74 8.58
N LEU A 92 11.17 1.48 8.37
CA LEU A 92 11.23 2.75 7.62
C LEU A 92 12.22 3.75 8.26
N ARG A 93 12.37 3.72 9.57
CA ARG A 93 13.32 4.59 10.27
C ARG A 93 14.75 4.06 10.22
N LEU A 94 14.93 2.77 10.45
CA LEU A 94 16.25 2.13 10.42
C LEU A 94 16.91 2.25 9.04
N HIS A 95 16.11 2.16 7.97
CA HIS A 95 16.57 2.33 6.60
C HIS A 95 16.59 3.80 6.13
N GLY A 96 16.41 4.77 7.03
CA GLY A 96 16.55 6.21 6.73
C GLY A 96 15.45 6.81 5.83
N ILE A 97 14.35 6.09 5.61
CA ILE A 97 13.18 6.55 4.85
C ILE A 97 12.38 7.57 5.67
N ALA A 98 12.22 7.32 6.97
CA ALA A 98 11.59 8.23 7.92
C ALA A 98 12.58 8.67 9.00
N GLN A 99 12.56 9.96 9.37
CA GLN A 99 13.41 10.52 10.41
C GLN A 99 12.91 10.18 11.82
N HIS A 100 11.59 10.07 12.00
CA HIS A 100 10.96 9.79 13.29
C HIS A 100 9.68 8.95 13.15
N ALA A 101 9.20 8.40 14.27
CA ALA A 101 8.03 7.50 14.31
C ALA A 101 6.77 8.11 13.69
N GLN A 102 6.50 9.39 13.96
CA GLN A 102 5.38 10.09 13.34
C GLN A 102 5.51 10.18 11.82
N GLN A 103 6.70 10.45 11.28
CA GLN A 103 6.89 10.50 9.83
C GLN A 103 6.69 9.12 9.19
N ALA A 104 7.16 8.05 9.82
CA ALA A 104 6.91 6.69 9.35
C ALA A 104 5.41 6.33 9.34
N GLN A 105 4.67 6.77 10.36
CA GLN A 105 3.22 6.60 10.43
C GLN A 105 2.51 7.36 9.30
N GLU A 106 2.90 8.61 9.06
CA GLU A 106 2.36 9.45 7.99
C GLU A 106 2.62 8.85 6.60
N ILE A 107 3.80 8.25 6.38
CA ILE A 107 4.13 7.51 5.16
C ILE A 107 3.20 6.30 4.99
N ALA A 108 2.96 5.54 6.04
CA ALA A 108 2.07 4.37 5.98
C ALA A 108 0.62 4.79 5.68
N VAL A 109 0.12 5.85 6.31
CA VAL A 109 -1.21 6.41 6.05
C VAL A 109 -1.34 6.89 4.60
N LEU A 110 -0.34 7.61 4.09
CA LEU A 110 -0.29 8.01 2.68
C LEU A 110 -0.20 6.81 1.73
N GLY A 111 0.61 5.81 2.08
CA GLY A 111 0.74 4.56 1.35
C GLY A 111 -0.60 3.85 1.18
N HIS A 112 -1.33 3.69 2.28
CA HIS A 112 -2.67 3.11 2.26
C HIS A 112 -3.65 3.92 1.39
N TRP A 113 -3.59 5.25 1.48
CA TRP A 113 -4.40 6.09 0.60
C TRP A 113 -4.05 5.91 -0.89
N PHE A 114 -2.77 5.78 -1.23
CA PHE A 114 -2.37 5.47 -2.61
C PHE A 114 -2.92 4.11 -3.06
N VAL A 115 -2.92 3.10 -2.19
CA VAL A 115 -3.54 1.80 -2.46
C VAL A 115 -5.02 1.94 -2.83
N GLN A 116 -5.77 2.70 -2.04
CA GLN A 116 -7.18 2.97 -2.32
C GLN A 116 -7.38 3.72 -3.64
N THR A 117 -6.55 4.72 -3.93
CA THR A 117 -6.65 5.50 -5.18
C THR A 117 -6.34 4.68 -6.43
N CYS A 118 -5.46 3.68 -6.32
CA CYS A 118 -5.13 2.76 -7.40
C CYS A 118 -6.20 1.67 -7.61
N GLY A 119 -7.22 1.59 -6.74
CA GLY A 119 -8.23 0.54 -6.78
C GLY A 119 -7.77 -0.80 -6.18
N GLY A 120 -6.66 -0.84 -5.44
CA GLY A 120 -6.16 -2.02 -4.75
C GLY A 120 -4.64 -2.16 -4.73
N ALA A 121 -4.15 -3.05 -3.86
CA ALA A 121 -2.74 -3.23 -3.57
C ALA A 121 -1.91 -3.65 -4.79
N GLN A 122 -2.41 -4.59 -5.60
CA GLN A 122 -1.70 -5.07 -6.80
C GLN A 122 -1.42 -3.92 -7.79
N ALA A 123 -2.45 -3.13 -8.11
CA ALA A 123 -2.32 -2.00 -9.03
C ALA A 123 -1.38 -0.92 -8.46
N ALA A 124 -1.45 -0.69 -7.14
CA ALA A 124 -0.57 0.24 -6.44
C ALA A 124 0.89 -0.21 -6.49
N VAL A 125 1.19 -1.47 -6.21
CA VAL A 125 2.56 -2.04 -6.29
C VAL A 125 3.15 -1.81 -7.68
N THR A 126 2.43 -2.17 -8.75
CA THR A 126 2.93 -1.98 -10.12
C THR A 126 3.18 -0.51 -10.44
N ARG A 127 2.27 0.39 -10.05
CA ARG A 127 2.39 1.82 -10.36
C ARG A 127 3.50 2.49 -9.55
N LEU A 128 3.59 2.19 -8.25
CA LEU A 128 4.61 2.72 -7.36
C LEU A 128 6.01 2.21 -7.72
N ALA A 129 6.15 0.93 -8.09
CA ALA A 129 7.43 0.39 -8.57
C ALA A 129 7.91 1.11 -9.84
N ARG A 130 7.00 1.34 -10.80
CA ARG A 130 7.32 2.13 -12.00
C ARG A 130 7.67 3.58 -11.66
N ARG A 131 6.99 4.18 -10.68
CA ARG A 131 7.30 5.54 -10.24
C ARG A 131 8.67 5.60 -9.57
N LEU A 132 9.00 4.62 -8.73
CA LEU A 132 10.30 4.51 -8.06
C LEU A 132 11.42 4.50 -9.09
N TYR A 133 11.33 3.60 -10.07
CA TYR A 133 12.29 3.52 -11.18
C TYR A 133 12.43 4.85 -11.94
N LYS A 134 11.32 5.54 -12.23
CA LYS A 134 11.36 6.85 -12.90
C LYS A 134 12.04 7.95 -12.07
N LEU A 135 12.09 7.83 -10.74
CA LEU A 135 12.70 8.82 -9.87
C LEU A 135 14.22 8.60 -9.71
N ASP A 136 14.67 7.36 -9.59
CA ASP A 136 16.06 7.07 -9.22
C ASP A 136 16.73 5.96 -10.04
N GLY A 137 16.09 5.49 -11.10
CA GLY A 137 16.63 4.43 -11.97
C GLY A 137 16.74 3.06 -11.30
N GLY A 138 16.02 2.82 -10.20
CA GLY A 138 16.10 1.57 -9.44
C GLY A 138 17.17 1.56 -8.35
N ALA A 139 17.86 2.68 -8.10
CA ALA A 139 18.89 2.79 -7.08
C ALA A 139 18.40 2.41 -5.66
N SER A 140 17.13 2.69 -5.35
CA SER A 140 16.55 2.36 -4.05
C SER A 140 15.89 0.97 -3.96
N LEU A 141 15.95 0.16 -5.03
CA LEU A 141 15.41 -1.21 -5.00
C LEU A 141 16.04 -2.06 -3.88
N PRO A 142 17.38 -2.06 -3.66
CA PRO A 142 17.97 -2.83 -2.57
C PRO A 142 17.44 -2.40 -1.19
N THR A 143 17.25 -1.08 -0.98
CA THR A 143 16.69 -0.54 0.26
C THR A 143 15.25 -1.01 0.47
N LEU A 144 14.42 -1.00 -0.58
CA LEU A 144 13.07 -1.53 -0.50
C LEU A 144 13.06 -3.01 -0.09
N MET A 145 13.90 -3.82 -0.74
CA MET A 145 14.01 -5.25 -0.46
C MET A 145 14.43 -5.50 0.99
N ALA A 146 15.39 -4.74 1.50
CA ALA A 146 15.84 -4.83 2.90
C ALA A 146 14.71 -4.47 3.87
N VAL A 147 13.99 -3.37 3.64
CA VAL A 147 12.83 -2.98 4.46
C VAL A 147 11.78 -4.08 4.50
N LEU A 148 11.43 -4.68 3.36
CA LEU A 148 10.42 -5.73 3.29
C LEU A 148 10.86 -7.00 4.02
N GLN A 149 12.12 -7.42 3.83
CA GLN A 149 12.69 -8.59 4.50
C GLN A 149 12.76 -8.41 6.01
N ASP A 150 13.28 -7.27 6.47
CA ASP A 150 13.41 -6.98 7.90
C ASP A 150 12.04 -6.79 8.56
N THR A 151 11.05 -6.29 7.82
CA THR A 151 9.67 -6.19 8.32
C THR A 151 9.07 -7.58 8.51
N ALA A 152 9.23 -8.48 7.53
CA ALA A 152 8.75 -9.86 7.61
C ALA A 152 9.40 -10.63 8.77
N HIS A 153 10.73 -10.53 8.90
CA HIS A 153 11.47 -11.13 10.00
C HIS A 153 11.04 -10.59 11.37
N ALA A 154 10.91 -9.26 11.51
CA ALA A 154 10.51 -8.65 12.78
C ALA A 154 9.07 -8.99 13.18
N ALA A 155 8.18 -9.18 12.19
CA ALA A 155 6.80 -9.61 12.43
C ALA A 155 6.67 -11.12 12.67
N GLY A 156 7.73 -11.90 12.42
CA GLY A 156 7.68 -13.37 12.52
C GLY A 156 6.76 -14.01 11.47
N THR A 157 6.56 -13.34 10.32
CA THR A 157 5.64 -13.77 9.27
C THR A 157 6.40 -14.05 7.98
N ASP A 158 6.21 -15.24 7.42
CA ASP A 158 6.70 -15.54 6.09
C ASP A 158 5.87 -14.81 5.02
N PRO A 159 6.50 -14.34 3.92
CA PRO A 159 5.78 -13.69 2.84
C PRO A 159 4.81 -14.65 2.16
N SER A 160 3.64 -14.13 1.81
CA SER A 160 2.63 -14.90 1.09
C SER A 160 3.05 -15.23 -0.35
N LYS A 161 2.31 -16.14 -1.01
CA LYS A 161 2.52 -16.41 -2.45
C LYS A 161 2.40 -15.14 -3.30
N ARG A 162 1.42 -14.28 -3.03
CA ARG A 162 1.21 -13.04 -3.79
C ARG A 162 2.33 -12.04 -3.54
N GLN A 163 2.84 -11.99 -2.30
CA GLN A 163 3.98 -11.16 -1.95
C GLN A 163 5.25 -11.66 -2.64
N VAL A 164 5.51 -12.96 -2.67
CA VAL A 164 6.65 -13.54 -3.40
C VAL A 164 6.58 -13.20 -4.89
N GLU A 165 5.42 -13.40 -5.53
CA GLU A 165 5.20 -13.03 -6.94
C GLU A 165 5.42 -11.53 -7.17
N ALA A 166 4.90 -10.68 -6.28
CA ALA A 166 5.06 -9.24 -6.37
C ALA A 166 6.52 -8.79 -6.20
N LEU A 167 7.36 -9.50 -5.43
CA LEU A 167 8.79 -9.19 -5.35
C LEU A 167 9.47 -9.35 -6.72
N ASP A 168 9.09 -10.39 -7.46
CA ASP A 168 9.63 -10.60 -8.81
C ASP A 168 9.11 -9.55 -9.80
N ASP A 169 7.85 -9.16 -9.69
CA ASP A 169 7.28 -8.07 -10.50
C ASP A 169 7.95 -6.72 -10.21
N ILE A 170 8.20 -6.40 -8.94
CA ILE A 170 8.90 -5.16 -8.53
C ILE A 170 10.32 -5.14 -9.09
N LYS A 171 11.06 -6.25 -8.97
CA LYS A 171 12.41 -6.37 -9.53
C LYS A 171 12.41 -6.14 -11.04
N ARG A 172 11.47 -6.75 -11.78
CA ARG A 172 11.32 -6.55 -13.22
C ARG A 172 11.02 -5.09 -13.55
N ALA A 173 10.05 -4.48 -12.85
CA ALA A 173 9.66 -3.09 -13.06
C ALA A 173 10.79 -2.08 -12.77
N CYS A 174 11.73 -2.44 -11.89
CA CYS A 174 12.90 -1.63 -11.56
C CYS A 174 14.14 -1.96 -12.41
N HIS A 175 14.08 -2.94 -13.32
CA HIS A 175 15.18 -3.31 -14.24
C HIS A 175 14.86 -3.05 -15.72
N GLN A 176 13.58 -3.04 -16.11
CA GLN A 176 13.15 -2.90 -17.51
C GLN A 176 12.28 -1.65 -17.70
N ILE A 177 12.92 -0.54 -18.08
CA ILE A 177 12.41 0.45 -19.05
C ILE A 177 13.59 0.93 -19.88
#